data_AF-A0A7C7LX35-F1
#
_entry.id   AF-A0A7C7LX35-F1
#
_cell.length_a   1.000
_cell.length_b   1.000
_cell.length_c   1.000
_cell.angle_alpha   90.00
_cell.angle_beta   90.00
_cell.angle_gamma   90.00
#
_symmetry.space_group_name_H-M   'P 1'
#
loop_
_entity.id
_entity.type
_entity.pdbx_description
1 polymer ?
#
loop_
_entity_poly.entity_id
_entity_poly.type
_entity_poly.pdbx_seq_one_letter_code
_entity_poly.pdbx_strand_id
1 'polypeptide(L)'
;MVRPDRILLGFILLLACSGPGLVAQEDERLVGSWRGELEVGGGVTLTLVFNITQDDAGALAGTMDSPDQGAVGIPLTSVSTERDSVTFSIQAIQGTYTGSLSEEGDQISGTWNQGPASLPLSLVKGETLPPPERPQEPKPPYPYSSEEVTFRNTDAGIDLAGTLTIPDGLGPFPGVVLVSGSGPQDRDESLMGHKPFWVLADHLSREGIAVLRFDDRGVGSSGGEFGTATSEDFTTDALAGVEYLEGRDRIATNRVGIVGHSEGGLIAPLAASRSERIAYIVMLAGPGIPGIDILVAQGELINRAAGVPEAVIEM
;
A
#
# COMPACT_ATOMS: atom_id res chain seq x y z
N MET A 1 -60.92 16.69 -71.21
CA MET A 1 -62.10 16.85 -70.32
C MET A 1 -61.81 16.02 -69.08
N VAL A 2 -62.15 16.54 -67.89
CA VAL A 2 -61.94 15.96 -66.55
C VAL A 2 -60.58 16.28 -65.90
N ARG A 3 -60.65 17.10 -64.83
CA ARG A 3 -59.60 17.37 -63.83
C ARG A 3 -59.45 16.16 -62.90
N PRO A 4 -58.31 16.06 -62.19
CA PRO A 4 -58.43 15.80 -60.75
C PRO A 4 -57.55 16.73 -59.91
N ASP A 5 -58.22 17.40 -58.99
CA ASP A 5 -57.95 17.56 -57.55
C ASP A 5 -56.54 17.87 -57.04
N ARG A 6 -56.48 19.05 -56.41
CA ARG A 6 -55.40 19.62 -55.63
C ARG A 6 -55.37 18.91 -54.27
N ILE A 7 -54.28 18.22 -53.95
CA ILE A 7 -53.97 17.79 -52.59
C ILE A 7 -53.05 18.85 -51.97
N LEU A 8 -53.60 19.57 -51.00
CA LEU A 8 -52.91 20.54 -50.15
C LEU A 8 -52.28 19.76 -48.98
N LEU A 9 -50.97 19.51 -49.00
CA LEU A 9 -50.25 19.04 -47.81
C LEU A 9 -50.00 20.23 -46.88
N GLY A 10 -50.79 20.32 -45.82
CA GLY A 10 -50.54 21.23 -44.70
C GLY A 10 -49.43 20.67 -43.81
N PHE A 11 -48.38 21.46 -43.59
CA PHE A 11 -47.38 21.23 -42.55
C PHE A 11 -48.04 21.41 -41.17
N ILE A 12 -48.09 20.35 -40.37
CA ILE A 12 -48.40 20.42 -38.94
C ILE A 12 -47.12 20.83 -38.21
N LEU A 13 -47.14 22.03 -37.63
CA LEU A 13 -46.12 22.53 -36.72
C LEU A 13 -46.35 21.87 -35.35
N LEU A 14 -45.58 20.81 -35.04
CA LEU A 14 -45.52 20.24 -33.69
C LEU A 14 -44.64 21.15 -32.83
N LEU A 15 -45.27 21.95 -31.95
CA LEU A 15 -44.58 22.57 -30.83
C LEU A 15 -44.14 21.45 -29.85
N ALA A 16 -42.85 21.15 -29.83
CA ALA A 16 -42.24 20.40 -28.75
C ALA A 16 -42.13 21.32 -27.53
N CYS A 17 -43.02 21.16 -26.56
CA CYS A 17 -42.82 21.73 -25.23
C CYS A 17 -41.68 20.96 -24.54
N SER A 18 -40.48 21.49 -24.61
CA SER A 18 -39.36 21.09 -23.75
C SER A 18 -39.67 21.56 -22.34
N GLY A 19 -40.25 20.69 -21.50
CA GLY A 19 -40.20 20.90 -20.06
C GLY A 19 -38.74 20.87 -19.60
N PRO A 20 -38.35 21.64 -18.57
CA PRO A 20 -37.03 21.48 -17.98
C PRO A 20 -36.91 20.03 -17.52
N GLY A 21 -35.91 19.32 -18.06
CA GLY A 21 -35.53 18.02 -17.52
C GLY A 21 -35.21 18.22 -16.05
N LEU A 22 -35.86 17.45 -15.19
CA LEU A 22 -35.42 17.28 -13.80
C LEU A 22 -34.01 16.69 -13.88
N VAL A 23 -33.00 17.56 -13.79
CA VAL A 23 -31.68 17.13 -13.35
C VAL A 23 -31.92 16.64 -11.93
N ALA A 24 -31.66 15.35 -11.68
CA ALA A 24 -31.63 14.85 -10.31
C ALA A 24 -30.56 15.68 -9.60
N GLN A 25 -30.98 16.60 -8.74
CA GLN A 25 -30.05 17.39 -7.94
C GLN A 25 -29.41 16.41 -6.96
N GLU A 26 -28.14 16.09 -7.21
CA GLU A 26 -27.38 15.22 -6.32
C GLU A 26 -27.31 15.88 -4.94
N ASP A 27 -27.35 15.04 -3.90
CA ASP A 27 -27.55 15.51 -2.54
C ASP A 27 -26.31 16.25 -2.03
N GLU A 28 -26.36 17.59 -1.99
CA GLU A 28 -25.29 18.46 -1.48
C GLU A 28 -24.87 18.09 -0.05
N ARG A 29 -25.74 17.41 0.71
CA ARG A 29 -25.41 16.89 2.04
C ARG A 29 -24.30 15.85 2.00
N LEU A 30 -23.97 15.25 0.86
CA LEU A 30 -22.82 14.37 0.73
C LEU A 30 -21.48 15.09 0.58
N VAL A 31 -21.45 16.36 0.18
CA VAL A 31 -20.19 17.07 0.00
C VAL A 31 -19.46 17.20 1.33
N GLY A 32 -18.17 16.84 1.34
CA GLY A 32 -17.30 16.83 2.52
C GLY A 32 -16.60 15.48 2.74
N SER A 33 -15.94 15.37 3.89
CA SER A 33 -15.20 14.17 4.29
C SER A 33 -16.06 13.28 5.20
N TRP A 34 -16.05 11.99 4.91
CA TRP A 34 -16.81 10.95 5.59
C TRP A 34 -15.86 9.89 6.11
N ARG A 35 -15.82 9.70 7.43
CA ARG A 35 -14.88 8.80 8.08
C ARG A 35 -15.60 7.65 8.76
N GLY A 36 -15.08 6.43 8.61
CA GLY A 36 -15.52 5.28 9.38
C GLY A 36 -14.36 4.38 9.78
N GLU A 37 -14.64 3.51 10.74
CA GLU A 37 -13.74 2.47 11.20
C GLU A 37 -14.26 1.13 10.69
N LEU A 38 -13.47 0.47 9.84
CA LEU A 38 -13.76 -0.81 9.25
C LEU A 38 -13.03 -1.90 10.03
N GLU A 39 -13.77 -2.74 10.74
CA GLU A 39 -13.20 -3.94 11.36
C GLU A 39 -12.99 -5.02 10.29
N VAL A 40 -11.74 -5.30 9.97
CA VAL A 40 -11.36 -6.29 8.93
C VAL A 40 -11.08 -7.68 9.51
N GLY A 41 -11.37 -7.88 10.79
CA GLY A 41 -10.99 -9.07 11.55
C GLY A 41 -9.58 -8.96 12.13
N GLY A 42 -9.19 -9.95 12.92
CA GLY A 42 -7.88 -10.03 13.59
C GLY A 42 -7.69 -9.04 14.74
N GLY A 43 -8.75 -8.34 15.17
CA GLY A 43 -8.64 -7.15 16.03
C GLY A 43 -8.03 -5.94 15.31
N VAL A 44 -7.92 -5.99 13.97
CA VAL A 44 -7.43 -4.90 13.13
C VAL A 44 -8.61 -4.05 12.65
N THR A 45 -8.49 -2.74 12.88
CA THR A 45 -9.44 -1.74 12.42
C THR A 45 -8.74 -0.81 11.45
N LEU A 46 -9.37 -0.56 10.30
CA LEU A 46 -8.89 0.37 9.29
C LEU A 46 -9.78 1.60 9.25
N THR A 47 -9.18 2.77 9.37
CA THR A 47 -9.84 4.05 9.11
C THR A 47 -10.02 4.19 7.61
N LEU A 48 -11.26 4.34 7.16
CA LEU A 48 -11.58 4.70 5.79
C LEU A 48 -12.14 6.13 5.77
N VAL A 49 -11.67 6.93 4.81
CA VAL A 49 -12.15 8.29 4.57
C VAL A 49 -12.61 8.41 3.14
N PHE A 50 -13.83 8.89 2.91
CA PHE A 50 -14.31 9.30 1.59
C PHE A 50 -14.39 10.82 1.52
N ASN A 51 -13.67 11.42 0.58
CA ASN A 51 -13.68 12.86 0.36
C ASN A 51 -14.54 13.14 -0.88
N ILE A 52 -15.72 13.71 -0.67
CA ILE A 52 -16.69 13.97 -1.73
C ILE A 52 -16.68 15.45 -2.08
N THR A 53 -16.54 15.74 -3.37
CA THR A 53 -16.57 17.06 -3.98
C THR A 53 -17.70 17.13 -4.99
N GLN A 54 -18.22 18.33 -5.26
CA GLN A 54 -19.17 18.56 -6.33
C GLN A 54 -18.59 19.57 -7.31
N ASP A 55 -18.77 19.33 -8.61
CA ASP A 55 -18.38 20.28 -9.65
C ASP A 55 -19.45 21.35 -9.90
N ASP A 56 -19.13 22.34 -10.73
CA ASP A 56 -20.03 23.45 -11.08
C ASP A 56 -21.31 22.98 -11.82
N ALA A 57 -21.30 21.77 -12.40
CA ALA A 57 -22.44 21.16 -13.07
C ALA A 57 -23.33 20.36 -12.09
N GLY A 58 -22.94 20.26 -10.83
CA GLY A 58 -23.65 19.55 -9.78
C GLY A 58 -23.28 18.06 -9.68
N ALA A 59 -22.29 17.57 -10.43
CA ALA A 59 -21.87 16.18 -10.41
C ALA A 59 -20.91 15.91 -9.24
N LEU A 60 -21.18 14.85 -8.49
CA LEU A 60 -20.34 14.38 -7.39
C LEU A 60 -19.15 13.58 -7.92
N ALA A 61 -18.00 13.86 -7.32
CA ALA A 61 -16.76 13.13 -7.48
C ALA A 61 -16.14 12.91 -6.10
N GLY A 62 -15.11 12.08 -6.01
CA GLY A 62 -14.39 11.98 -4.76
C GLY A 62 -13.21 11.05 -4.79
N THR A 63 -12.56 10.95 -3.64
CA THR A 63 -11.48 10.00 -3.38
C THR A 63 -11.76 9.21 -2.12
N MET A 64 -11.06 8.09 -1.98
CA MET A 64 -10.97 7.30 -0.77
C MET A 64 -9.54 7.33 -0.24
N ASP A 65 -9.39 7.48 1.06
CA ASP A 65 -8.15 7.29 1.79
C ASP A 65 -8.31 6.11 2.77
N SER A 66 -7.23 5.35 2.94
CA SER A 66 -7.00 4.40 4.03
C SER A 66 -5.67 4.79 4.70
N PRO A 67 -5.66 5.82 5.57
CA PRO A 67 -4.43 6.34 6.16
C PRO A 67 -3.64 5.29 6.95
N ASP A 68 -4.33 4.36 7.60
CA ASP A 68 -3.70 3.24 8.31
C ASP A 68 -2.95 2.31 7.37
N GLN A 69 -3.27 2.31 6.07
CA GLN A 69 -2.56 1.55 5.03
C GLN A 69 -1.60 2.43 4.21
N GLY A 70 -1.53 3.73 4.49
CA GLY A 70 -0.77 4.70 3.69
C GLY A 70 -1.38 4.97 2.29
N ALA A 71 -2.59 4.50 2.03
CA ALA A 71 -3.26 4.70 0.75
C ALA A 71 -4.06 6.00 0.78
N VAL A 72 -3.74 6.96 -0.08
CA VAL A 72 -4.36 8.30 -0.07
C VAL A 72 -4.74 8.69 -1.49
N GLY A 73 -5.92 9.28 -1.66
CA GLY A 73 -6.38 9.85 -2.94
C GLY A 73 -6.85 8.82 -3.96
N ILE A 74 -7.29 7.63 -3.54
CA ILE A 74 -7.78 6.60 -4.47
C ILE A 74 -9.07 7.11 -5.14
N PRO A 75 -9.13 7.26 -6.47
CA PRO A 75 -10.30 7.85 -7.11
C PRO A 75 -11.56 6.98 -6.97
N LEU A 76 -12.69 7.60 -6.64
CA LEU A 76 -13.99 6.97 -6.77
C LEU A 76 -14.39 6.96 -8.24
N THR A 77 -14.75 5.80 -8.78
CA THR A 77 -15.28 5.67 -10.15
C THR A 77 -16.75 6.08 -10.25
N SER A 78 -17.48 6.07 -9.14
CA SER A 78 -18.83 6.64 -9.06
C SER A 78 -19.17 7.07 -7.64
N VAL A 79 -19.89 8.18 -7.52
CA VAL A 79 -20.61 8.61 -6.33
C VAL A 79 -22.06 8.77 -6.75
N SER A 80 -22.99 8.03 -6.15
CA SER A 80 -24.40 8.12 -6.53
C SER A 80 -25.33 8.11 -5.33
N THR A 81 -26.46 8.81 -5.50
CA THR A 81 -27.53 8.89 -4.51
C THR A 81 -28.87 8.53 -5.16
N GLU A 82 -29.59 7.58 -4.56
CA GLU A 82 -31.00 7.32 -4.86
C GLU A 82 -31.82 7.43 -3.57
N ARG A 83 -32.58 8.52 -3.43
CA ARG A 83 -33.23 8.91 -2.16
C ARG A 83 -32.20 9.07 -1.04
N ASP A 84 -32.29 8.26 0.00
CA ASP A 84 -31.36 8.18 1.13
C ASP A 84 -30.23 7.17 0.87
N SER A 85 -30.32 6.33 -0.16
CA SER A 85 -29.29 5.35 -0.48
C SER A 85 -28.10 6.01 -1.17
N VAL A 86 -26.90 5.78 -0.64
CA VAL A 86 -25.61 6.28 -1.13
C VAL A 86 -24.78 5.11 -1.62
N THR A 87 -24.12 5.24 -2.77
CA THR A 87 -23.14 4.25 -3.26
C THR A 87 -21.84 4.92 -3.70
N PHE A 88 -20.71 4.39 -3.21
CA PHE A 88 -19.37 4.75 -3.67
C PHE A 88 -18.72 3.53 -4.32
N SER A 89 -18.20 3.68 -5.54
CA SER A 89 -17.48 2.61 -6.25
C SER A 89 -16.03 2.97 -6.46
N ILE A 90 -15.11 2.01 -6.26
CA ILE A 90 -13.66 2.20 -6.34
C ILE A 90 -13.06 1.05 -7.15
N GLN A 91 -13.11 1.18 -8.48
CA GLN A 91 -12.68 0.12 -9.40
C GLN A 91 -11.22 -0.33 -9.18
N ALA A 92 -10.32 0.60 -8.83
CA ALA A 92 -8.89 0.33 -8.64
C ALA A 92 -8.63 -0.77 -7.60
N ILE A 93 -9.50 -0.90 -6.61
CA ILE A 93 -9.41 -1.91 -5.54
C ILE A 93 -10.60 -2.86 -5.53
N GLN A 94 -11.45 -2.81 -6.56
CA GLN A 94 -12.70 -3.58 -6.67
C GLN A 94 -13.58 -3.46 -5.41
N GLY A 95 -13.63 -2.26 -4.84
CA GLY A 95 -14.37 -1.94 -3.62
C GLY A 95 -15.67 -1.19 -3.91
N THR A 96 -16.71 -1.47 -3.14
CA THR A 96 -17.99 -0.75 -3.18
C THR A 96 -18.52 -0.53 -1.76
N TYR A 97 -18.88 0.71 -1.44
CA TYR A 97 -19.63 1.06 -0.25
C TYR A 97 -21.09 1.36 -0.61
N THR A 98 -22.03 0.81 0.15
CA THR A 98 -23.46 1.14 0.02
C THR A 98 -24.04 1.41 1.40
N GLY A 99 -24.76 2.50 1.59
CA GLY A 99 -25.37 2.85 2.88
C GLY A 99 -26.56 3.79 2.76
N SER A 100 -27.21 4.07 3.88
CA SER A 100 -28.32 5.03 3.99
C SER A 100 -27.85 6.28 4.74
N LEU A 101 -28.04 7.45 4.12
CA LEU A 101 -27.72 8.76 4.67
C LEU A 101 -28.80 9.18 5.68
N SER A 102 -28.36 9.55 6.88
CA SER A 102 -29.19 10.14 7.93
C SER A 102 -29.95 11.40 7.46
N GLU A 103 -31.10 11.68 8.07
CA GLU A 103 -31.86 12.90 7.78
C GLU A 103 -31.04 14.18 8.03
N GLU A 104 -30.24 14.17 9.10
CA GLU A 104 -29.33 15.24 9.51
C GLU A 104 -28.17 15.45 8.53
N GLY A 105 -27.86 14.45 7.70
CA GLY A 105 -26.80 14.52 6.70
C GLY A 105 -25.40 14.50 7.29
N ASP A 106 -25.23 13.90 8.48
CA ASP A 106 -23.95 13.81 9.20
C ASP A 106 -23.47 12.35 9.43
N GLN A 107 -24.32 11.36 9.16
CA GLN A 107 -24.00 9.93 9.25
C GLN A 107 -24.49 9.14 8.03
N ILE A 108 -23.73 8.12 7.63
CA ILE A 108 -24.15 7.11 6.67
C ILE A 108 -23.93 5.73 7.30
N SER A 109 -24.99 4.95 7.45
CA SER A 109 -24.91 3.58 7.93
C SER A 109 -24.94 2.63 6.75
N GLY A 110 -23.90 1.82 6.57
CA GLY A 110 -23.78 1.00 5.37
C GLY A 110 -22.84 -0.19 5.51
N THR A 111 -22.47 -0.71 4.34
CA THR A 111 -21.67 -1.92 4.17
C THR A 111 -20.58 -1.66 3.16
N TRP A 112 -19.34 -1.97 3.54
CA TRP A 112 -18.19 -2.08 2.66
C TRP A 112 -18.14 -3.47 2.03
N ASN A 113 -17.96 -3.54 0.72
CA ASN A 113 -17.83 -4.79 -0.03
C ASN A 113 -16.53 -4.78 -0.83
N GLN A 114 -15.71 -5.82 -0.69
CA GLN A 114 -14.46 -5.96 -1.43
C GLN A 114 -14.08 -7.44 -1.56
N GLY A 115 -13.99 -7.94 -2.78
CA GLY A 115 -13.82 -9.38 -3.02
C GLY A 115 -14.95 -10.20 -2.36
N PRO A 116 -14.65 -11.26 -1.59
CA PRO A 116 -15.66 -12.02 -0.87
C PRO A 116 -16.13 -11.36 0.44
N ALA A 117 -15.45 -10.30 0.90
CA ALA A 117 -15.74 -9.66 2.18
C ALA A 117 -16.89 -8.66 2.05
N SER A 118 -17.82 -8.71 3.01
CA SER A 118 -18.91 -7.76 3.18
C SER A 118 -18.98 -7.40 4.66
N LEU A 119 -18.64 -6.15 4.99
CA LEU A 119 -18.36 -5.70 6.35
C LEU A 119 -19.18 -4.45 6.67
N PRO A 120 -19.80 -4.37 7.86
CA PRO A 120 -20.51 -3.16 8.27
C PRO A 120 -19.52 -1.99 8.39
N LEU A 121 -19.92 -0.82 7.89
CA LEU A 121 -19.14 0.40 7.97
C LEU A 121 -20.09 1.59 8.16
N SER A 122 -20.01 2.22 9.33
CA SER A 122 -20.70 3.48 9.60
C SER A 122 -19.72 4.62 9.34
N LEU A 123 -20.16 5.60 8.54
CA LEU A 123 -19.42 6.81 8.25
C LEU A 123 -20.04 7.99 9.01
N VAL A 124 -19.18 8.83 9.57
CA VAL A 124 -19.55 10.10 10.20
C VAL A 124 -18.89 11.23 9.43
N LYS A 125 -19.63 12.30 9.20
CA LYS A 125 -19.16 13.50 8.53
C LYS A 125 -18.24 14.28 9.46
N GLY A 126 -17.04 14.62 9.01
CA GLY A 126 -16.08 15.33 9.85
C GLY A 126 -14.71 15.46 9.23
N GLU A 127 -13.82 16.15 9.93
CA GLU A 127 -12.43 16.34 9.49
C GLU A 127 -11.69 15.01 9.36
N THR A 128 -10.79 14.94 8.37
CA THR A 128 -9.84 13.84 8.24
C THR A 128 -8.98 13.76 9.49
N LEU A 129 -8.82 12.55 10.06
CA LEU A 129 -7.80 12.38 11.08
C LEU A 129 -6.41 12.53 10.44
N PRO A 130 -5.45 13.15 11.15
CA PRO A 130 -4.07 13.09 10.72
C PRO A 130 -3.62 11.62 10.65
N PRO A 131 -2.68 11.28 9.76
CA PRO A 131 -2.06 9.95 9.75
C PRO A 131 -1.53 9.59 11.15
N PRO A 132 -1.43 8.28 11.47
CA PRO A 132 -0.87 7.83 12.73
C PRO A 132 0.49 8.49 13.00
N GLU A 133 0.68 9.06 14.19
CA GLU A 133 1.96 9.65 14.54
C GLU A 133 3.02 8.53 14.62
N ARG A 134 4.11 8.68 13.85
CA ARG A 134 5.27 7.79 13.87
C ARG A 134 6.46 8.51 14.53
N PRO A 135 6.48 8.67 15.86
CA PRO A 135 7.57 9.37 16.55
C PRO A 135 8.94 8.70 16.35
N GLN A 136 8.95 7.41 16.03
CA GLN A 136 10.14 6.63 15.70
C GLN A 136 10.68 6.86 14.28
N GLU A 137 9.91 7.51 13.39
CA GLU A 137 10.40 7.81 12.04
C GLU A 137 11.55 8.83 12.13
N PRO A 138 12.72 8.57 11.51
CA PRO A 138 13.89 9.41 11.64
C PRO A 138 13.64 10.86 11.22
N LYS A 139 14.17 11.82 11.99
CA LYS A 139 14.05 13.26 11.71
C LYS A 139 15.43 13.92 11.65
N PRO A 140 15.65 14.86 10.70
CA PRO A 140 16.92 15.58 10.62
C PRO A 140 17.11 16.54 11.81
N PRO A 141 18.36 16.95 12.12
CA PRO A 141 19.60 16.53 11.45
C PRO A 141 20.01 15.09 11.83
N TYR A 142 20.53 14.36 10.84
CA TYR A 142 21.06 13.01 11.05
C TYR A 142 22.54 13.07 11.42
N PRO A 143 23.02 12.28 12.40
CA PRO A 143 24.44 12.18 12.77
C PRO A 143 25.19 11.17 11.89
N TYR A 144 24.81 11.11 10.61
CA TYR A 144 25.34 10.21 9.59
C TYR A 144 25.01 10.78 8.21
N SER A 145 25.75 10.37 7.19
CA SER A 145 25.44 10.72 5.80
C SER A 145 24.46 9.71 5.18
N SER A 146 23.61 10.18 4.27
CA SER A 146 22.69 9.34 3.50
C SER A 146 22.94 9.58 2.01
N GLU A 147 23.17 8.49 1.27
CA GLU A 147 23.48 8.50 -0.16
C GLU A 147 22.42 7.68 -0.90
N GLU A 148 21.82 8.25 -1.95
CA GLU A 148 21.08 7.47 -2.94
C GLU A 148 22.07 6.73 -3.83
N VAL A 149 21.88 5.42 -3.98
CA VAL A 149 22.84 4.54 -4.63
C VAL A 149 22.16 3.63 -5.64
N THR A 150 22.95 3.19 -6.62
CA THR A 150 22.58 2.13 -7.55
C THR A 150 23.73 1.14 -7.60
N PHE A 151 23.41 -0.15 -7.56
CA PHE A 151 24.41 -1.21 -7.63
C PHE A 151 23.95 -2.33 -8.56
N ARG A 152 24.93 -3.02 -9.16
CA ARG A 152 24.69 -4.03 -10.19
C ARG A 152 24.58 -5.40 -9.54
N ASN A 153 23.48 -6.12 -9.79
CA ASN A 153 23.48 -7.57 -9.69
C ASN A 153 23.94 -8.13 -11.05
N THR A 154 25.19 -8.58 -11.11
CA THR A 154 25.78 -9.07 -12.37
C THR A 154 25.18 -10.38 -12.83
N ASP A 155 24.74 -11.24 -11.90
CA ASP A 155 24.21 -12.58 -12.20
C ASP A 155 22.84 -12.47 -12.87
N ALA A 156 21.98 -11.59 -12.35
CA ALA A 156 20.65 -11.33 -12.89
C ALA A 156 20.66 -10.30 -14.04
N GLY A 157 21.76 -9.56 -14.19
CA GLY A 157 21.86 -8.53 -15.22
C GLY A 157 20.94 -7.33 -14.97
N ILE A 158 20.66 -7.00 -13.71
CA ILE A 158 19.79 -5.87 -13.30
C ILE A 158 20.54 -4.88 -12.40
N ASP A 159 20.06 -3.64 -12.38
CA ASP A 159 20.53 -2.60 -11.47
C ASP A 159 19.50 -2.42 -10.35
N LEU A 160 19.96 -2.38 -9.11
CA LEU A 160 19.13 -2.22 -7.91
C LEU A 160 19.37 -0.83 -7.32
N ALA A 161 18.29 -0.14 -6.98
CA ALA A 161 18.33 1.17 -6.36
C ALA A 161 18.17 1.07 -4.85
N GLY A 162 18.84 1.95 -4.11
CA GLY A 162 18.75 1.93 -2.66
C GLY A 162 19.29 3.18 -2.01
N THR A 163 19.35 3.13 -0.69
CA THR A 163 19.90 4.19 0.16
C THR A 163 20.98 3.58 1.06
N LEU A 164 22.19 4.16 0.99
CA LEU A 164 23.30 3.84 1.88
C LEU A 164 23.41 4.91 2.96
N THR A 165 23.29 4.50 4.21
CA THR A 165 23.57 5.35 5.37
C THR A 165 24.94 5.01 5.95
N ILE A 166 25.77 6.03 6.19
CA ILE A 166 27.16 5.86 6.63
C ILE A 166 27.39 6.71 7.88
N PRO A 167 27.83 6.11 9.01
CA PRO A 167 28.10 6.86 10.23
C PRO A 167 29.09 8.00 10.04
N ASP A 168 28.98 9.04 10.86
CA ASP A 168 30.00 10.09 10.93
C ASP A 168 31.32 9.55 11.53
N GLY A 169 32.44 10.14 11.11
CA GLY A 169 33.78 9.76 11.58
C GLY A 169 34.65 9.03 10.54
N LEU A 170 35.81 8.55 10.98
CA LEU A 170 36.89 8.12 10.08
C LEU A 170 36.68 6.73 9.44
N GLY A 171 35.82 5.88 10.01
CA GLY A 171 35.66 4.49 9.55
C GLY A 171 36.97 3.67 9.64
N PRO A 172 37.08 2.54 8.91
CA PRO A 172 36.01 1.90 8.15
C PRO A 172 34.99 1.21 9.08
N PHE A 173 33.71 1.37 8.77
CA PHE A 173 32.60 0.87 9.61
C PHE A 173 32.22 -0.57 9.24
N PRO A 174 31.74 -1.39 10.19
CA PRO A 174 30.97 -2.58 9.83
C PRO A 174 29.75 -2.18 8.99
N GLY A 175 29.31 -3.07 8.11
CA GLY A 175 28.19 -2.84 7.20
C GLY A 175 27.10 -3.87 7.38
N VAL A 176 25.88 -3.52 6.98
CA VAL A 176 24.78 -4.47 6.91
C VAL A 176 23.85 -4.14 5.74
N VAL A 177 23.38 -5.18 5.07
CA VAL A 177 22.32 -5.10 4.07
C VAL A 177 21.01 -5.52 4.73
N LEU A 178 19.98 -4.67 4.67
CA LEU A 178 18.62 -5.05 5.08
C LEU A 178 17.89 -5.68 3.90
N VAL A 179 17.30 -6.86 4.11
CA VAL A 179 16.56 -7.62 3.09
C VAL A 179 15.12 -7.80 3.56
N SER A 180 14.19 -7.28 2.76
CA SER A 180 12.75 -7.22 3.03
C SER A 180 12.09 -8.60 3.08
N GLY A 181 10.84 -8.61 3.56
CA GLY A 181 9.97 -9.77 3.51
C GLY A 181 9.38 -10.05 2.13
N SER A 182 8.30 -10.85 2.13
CA SER A 182 7.61 -11.23 0.89
C SER A 182 6.79 -10.10 0.29
N GLY A 183 6.60 -10.17 -1.02
CA GLY A 183 5.90 -9.16 -1.81
C GLY A 183 6.84 -8.10 -2.41
N PRO A 184 6.33 -7.23 -3.28
CA PRO A 184 7.12 -6.16 -3.87
C PRO A 184 7.31 -5.02 -2.86
N GLN A 185 8.45 -4.97 -2.16
CA GLN A 185 8.72 -3.96 -1.12
C GLN A 185 9.65 -2.85 -1.61
N ASP A 186 9.42 -1.65 -1.10
CA ASP A 186 10.42 -0.58 -1.18
C ASP A 186 11.55 -0.81 -0.15
N ARG A 187 12.63 -0.04 -0.27
CA ARG A 187 13.78 -0.11 0.65
C ARG A 187 13.45 0.16 2.13
N ASP A 188 12.28 0.72 2.43
CA ASP A 188 11.86 1.06 3.78
C ASP A 188 10.99 -0.04 4.40
N GLU A 189 10.65 -1.07 3.62
CA GLU A 189 9.66 -2.09 3.94
C GLU A 189 8.34 -1.45 4.38
N SER A 190 7.91 -0.45 3.59
CA SER A 190 6.76 0.38 3.92
C SER A 190 5.47 -0.44 4.05
N LEU A 191 4.90 -0.46 5.25
CA LEU A 191 3.62 -1.11 5.53
C LEU A 191 2.82 -0.25 6.49
N MET A 192 1.56 0.01 6.13
CA MET A 192 0.61 0.69 7.03
C MET A 192 1.09 2.07 7.51
N GLY A 193 1.69 2.85 6.60
CA GLY A 193 2.28 4.15 6.94
C GLY A 193 3.43 4.06 7.94
N HIS A 194 4.10 2.90 8.03
CA HIS A 194 5.30 2.67 8.82
C HIS A 194 6.46 2.25 7.91
N LYS A 195 7.68 2.65 8.28
CA LYS A 195 8.93 2.42 7.52
C LYS A 195 9.96 1.71 8.41
N PRO A 196 9.72 0.43 8.77
CA PRO A 196 10.52 -0.27 9.77
C PRO A 196 12.01 -0.32 9.40
N PHE A 197 12.36 -0.51 8.13
CA PHE A 197 13.77 -0.53 7.74
C PHE A 197 14.44 0.84 7.86
N TRP A 198 13.71 1.94 7.71
CA TRP A 198 14.27 3.27 7.97
C TRP A 198 14.59 3.50 9.44
N VAL A 199 13.68 3.06 10.33
CA VAL A 199 13.91 3.11 11.77
C VAL A 199 15.15 2.29 12.16
N LEU A 200 15.28 1.07 11.62
CA LEU A 200 16.45 0.23 11.85
C LEU A 200 17.74 0.87 11.30
N ALA A 201 17.71 1.41 10.08
CA ALA A 201 18.88 2.04 9.49
C ALA A 201 19.36 3.27 10.25
N ASP A 202 18.44 4.13 10.72
CA ASP A 202 18.80 5.29 11.55
C ASP A 202 19.45 4.85 12.86
N HIS A 203 18.84 3.87 13.56
CA HIS A 203 19.39 3.39 14.82
C HIS A 203 20.78 2.77 14.65
N LEU A 204 20.94 1.86 13.69
CA LEU A 204 22.22 1.18 13.43
C LEU A 204 23.31 2.17 12.96
N SER A 205 22.95 3.17 12.15
CA SER A 205 23.89 4.22 11.71
C SER A 205 24.38 5.08 12.86
N ARG A 206 23.49 5.42 13.82
CA ARG A 206 23.87 6.12 15.06
C ARG A 206 24.83 5.30 15.92
N GLU A 207 24.69 3.97 15.90
CA GLU A 207 25.55 3.03 16.61
C GLU A 207 26.83 2.65 15.83
N GLY A 208 27.13 3.34 14.72
CA GLY A 208 28.38 3.17 14.00
C GLY A 208 28.40 2.01 12.99
N ILE A 209 27.24 1.57 12.51
CA ILE A 209 27.09 0.55 11.47
C ILE A 209 26.55 1.20 10.19
N ALA A 210 27.22 1.01 9.06
CA ALA A 210 26.68 1.45 7.78
C ALA A 210 25.57 0.52 7.30
N VAL A 211 24.48 1.09 6.79
CA VAL A 211 23.30 0.31 6.39
C VAL A 211 22.95 0.57 4.95
N LEU A 212 22.94 -0.49 4.14
CA LEU A 212 22.34 -0.51 2.82
C LEU A 212 20.92 -1.03 2.92
N ARG A 213 19.98 -0.26 2.39
CA ARG A 213 18.60 -0.67 2.12
C ARG A 213 18.34 -0.49 0.64
N PHE A 214 17.59 -1.36 0.01
CA PHE A 214 17.37 -1.32 -1.43
C PHE A 214 15.94 -1.70 -1.77
N ASP A 215 15.42 -1.15 -2.86
CA ASP A 215 14.11 -1.51 -3.39
C ASP A 215 14.24 -2.91 -3.99
N ASP A 216 13.25 -3.77 -3.76
CA ASP A 216 13.23 -5.09 -4.38
C ASP A 216 13.25 -4.96 -5.91
N ARG A 217 13.77 -5.98 -6.58
CA ARG A 217 13.74 -6.05 -8.06
C ARG A 217 12.33 -5.76 -8.60
N GLY A 218 12.25 -4.93 -9.63
CA GLY A 218 10.97 -4.49 -10.21
C GLY A 218 10.16 -3.53 -9.34
N VAL A 219 10.70 -3.06 -8.21
CA VAL A 219 10.06 -2.11 -7.29
C VAL A 219 10.85 -0.80 -7.25
N GLY A 220 10.15 0.32 -7.05
CA GLY A 220 10.78 1.63 -6.93
C GLY A 220 11.62 1.97 -8.15
N SER A 221 12.91 2.20 -7.94
CA SER A 221 13.87 2.47 -9.03
C SER A 221 14.76 1.27 -9.37
N SER A 222 14.53 0.10 -8.76
CA SER A 222 15.21 -1.15 -9.11
C SER A 222 14.68 -1.71 -10.42
N GLY A 223 15.58 -2.17 -11.28
CA GLY A 223 15.23 -2.91 -12.49
C GLY A 223 14.80 -4.35 -12.19
N GLY A 224 14.54 -5.12 -13.25
CA GLY A 224 14.08 -6.50 -13.16
C GLY A 224 12.56 -6.62 -13.09
N GLU A 225 12.09 -7.84 -12.81
CA GLU A 225 10.66 -8.18 -12.76
C GLU A 225 10.37 -9.01 -11.51
N PHE A 226 9.51 -8.50 -10.63
CA PHE A 226 9.14 -9.18 -9.39
C PHE A 226 8.29 -10.43 -9.67
N GLY A 227 7.36 -10.36 -10.63
CA GLY A 227 6.34 -11.41 -10.82
C GLY A 227 6.87 -12.80 -11.19
N THR A 228 8.12 -12.90 -11.65
CA THR A 228 8.78 -14.17 -11.95
C THR A 228 9.94 -14.50 -11.03
N ALA A 229 10.21 -13.66 -10.04
CA ALA A 229 11.32 -13.83 -9.12
C ALA A 229 11.04 -14.87 -8.04
N THR A 230 12.10 -15.49 -7.55
CA THR A 230 12.09 -16.46 -6.47
C THR A 230 13.05 -16.04 -5.36
N SER A 231 12.97 -16.68 -4.19
CA SER A 231 13.92 -16.43 -3.08
C SER A 231 15.37 -16.71 -3.46
N GLU A 232 15.60 -17.58 -4.46
CA GLU A 232 16.91 -17.81 -5.09
C GLU A 232 17.43 -16.55 -5.77
N ASP A 233 16.56 -15.86 -6.50
CA ASP A 233 16.92 -14.64 -7.19
C ASP A 233 17.17 -13.49 -6.20
N PHE A 234 16.29 -13.31 -5.21
CA PHE A 234 16.48 -12.32 -4.14
C PHE A 234 17.76 -12.58 -3.33
N THR A 235 18.19 -13.83 -3.22
CA THR A 235 19.49 -14.18 -2.63
C THR A 235 20.66 -13.59 -3.42
N THR A 236 20.58 -13.61 -4.76
CA THR A 236 21.61 -12.97 -5.60
C THR A 236 21.62 -11.45 -5.46
N ASP A 237 20.44 -10.83 -5.27
CA ASP A 237 20.33 -9.39 -5.01
C ASP A 237 20.98 -9.00 -3.68
N ALA A 238 20.69 -9.76 -2.62
CA ALA A 238 21.29 -9.54 -1.30
C ALA A 238 22.82 -9.68 -1.35
N LEU A 239 23.34 -10.68 -2.08
CA LEU A 239 24.77 -10.86 -2.29
C LEU A 239 25.41 -9.71 -3.08
N ALA A 240 24.73 -9.19 -4.11
CA ALA A 240 25.17 -8.01 -4.83
C ALA A 240 25.22 -6.76 -3.94
N GLY A 241 24.27 -6.62 -3.00
CA GLY A 241 24.28 -5.56 -2.00
C GLY A 241 25.46 -5.67 -1.02
N VAL A 242 25.81 -6.90 -0.61
CA VAL A 242 26.98 -7.16 0.23
C VAL A 242 28.26 -6.79 -0.52
N GLU A 243 28.40 -7.22 -1.78
CA GLU A 243 29.56 -6.88 -2.61
C GLU A 243 29.67 -5.36 -2.85
N TYR A 244 28.54 -4.68 -3.07
CA TYR A 244 28.51 -3.23 -3.20
C TYR A 244 29.05 -2.54 -1.95
N LEU A 245 28.61 -2.95 -0.74
CA LEU A 245 29.10 -2.41 0.51
C LEU A 245 30.60 -2.64 0.71
N GLU A 246 31.09 -3.86 0.43
CA GLU A 246 32.52 -4.18 0.55
C GLU A 246 33.39 -3.36 -0.41
N GLY A 247 32.85 -2.91 -1.54
CA GLY A 247 33.52 -2.05 -2.51
C GLY A 247 33.65 -0.58 -2.09
N ARG A 248 33.16 -0.18 -0.92
CA ARG A 248 33.20 1.22 -0.43
C ARG A 248 34.38 1.45 0.52
N ASP A 249 35.18 2.49 0.27
CA ASP A 249 36.37 2.82 1.09
C ASP A 249 36.08 3.02 2.59
N ARG A 250 34.88 3.49 2.94
CA ARG A 250 34.47 3.73 4.34
C ARG A 250 33.89 2.49 5.04
N ILE A 251 33.81 1.35 4.36
CA ILE A 251 33.23 0.11 4.88
C ILE A 251 34.33 -0.93 5.07
N ALA A 252 34.30 -1.61 6.21
CA ALA A 252 35.30 -2.60 6.54
C ALA A 252 34.99 -3.91 5.83
N THR A 253 35.89 -4.30 4.93
CA THR A 253 35.85 -5.60 4.25
C THR A 253 35.80 -6.74 5.27
N ASN A 254 35.07 -7.82 4.96
CA ASN A 254 34.82 -8.96 5.85
C ASN A 254 34.08 -8.61 7.18
N ARG A 255 33.44 -7.45 7.27
CA ARG A 255 32.55 -7.07 8.38
C ARG A 255 31.18 -6.62 7.89
N VAL A 256 30.73 -7.20 6.78
CA VAL A 256 29.41 -6.97 6.20
C VAL A 256 28.52 -8.18 6.48
N GLY A 257 27.32 -7.93 7.02
CA GLY A 257 26.32 -8.95 7.28
C GLY A 257 25.00 -8.68 6.58
N ILE A 258 24.04 -9.58 6.79
CA ILE A 258 22.67 -9.44 6.30
C ILE A 258 21.71 -9.46 7.50
N VAL A 259 20.80 -8.50 7.56
CA VAL A 259 19.62 -8.57 8.43
C VAL A 259 18.41 -8.80 7.52
N GLY A 260 17.75 -9.93 7.68
CA GLY A 260 16.62 -10.30 6.85
C GLY A 260 15.32 -10.39 7.65
N HIS A 261 14.24 -9.77 7.17
CA HIS A 261 12.92 -9.85 7.78
C HIS A 261 12.00 -10.80 7.00
N SER A 262 11.20 -11.62 7.68
CA SER A 262 10.24 -12.55 7.06
C SER A 262 10.92 -13.43 5.98
N GLU A 263 10.57 -13.30 4.69
CA GLU A 263 11.29 -13.98 3.59
C GLU A 263 12.78 -13.61 3.54
N GLY A 264 13.17 -12.38 3.85
CA GLY A 264 14.56 -11.98 4.07
C GLY A 264 15.26 -12.84 5.13
N GLY A 265 14.53 -13.31 6.14
CA GLY A 265 15.02 -14.24 7.17
C GLY A 265 15.30 -15.66 6.65
N LEU A 266 14.69 -16.06 5.53
CA LEU A 266 15.06 -17.26 4.75
C LEU A 266 16.27 -16.97 3.85
N ILE A 267 16.30 -15.80 3.22
CA ILE A 267 17.33 -15.39 2.28
C ILE A 267 18.69 -15.24 2.97
N ALA A 268 18.74 -14.66 4.18
CA ALA A 268 19.99 -14.43 4.90
C ALA A 268 20.84 -15.71 5.11
N PRO A 269 20.31 -16.82 5.67
CA PRO A 269 21.07 -18.07 5.77
C PRO A 269 21.38 -18.71 4.40
N LEU A 270 20.49 -18.57 3.41
CA LEU A 270 20.74 -19.08 2.06
C LEU A 270 21.92 -18.36 1.41
N ALA A 271 21.98 -17.03 1.51
CA ALA A 271 23.10 -16.22 1.07
C ALA A 271 24.40 -16.61 1.79
N ALA A 272 24.36 -16.75 3.12
CA ALA A 272 25.51 -17.13 3.93
C ALA A 272 26.06 -18.52 3.58
N SER A 273 25.21 -19.45 3.13
CA SER A 273 25.66 -20.76 2.64
C SER A 273 26.38 -20.72 1.29
N ARG A 274 26.25 -19.62 0.54
CA ARG A 274 26.79 -19.45 -0.82
C ARG A 274 28.02 -18.56 -0.89
N SER A 275 28.24 -17.74 0.14
CA SER A 275 29.32 -16.76 0.14
C SER A 275 29.97 -16.66 1.51
N GLU A 276 31.27 -16.96 1.57
CA GLU A 276 32.09 -16.77 2.76
C GLU A 276 32.33 -15.30 3.12
N ARG A 277 31.88 -14.35 2.26
CA ARG A 277 31.99 -12.91 2.52
C ARG A 277 31.03 -12.42 3.60
N ILE A 278 29.93 -13.14 3.84
CA ILE A 278 28.91 -12.75 4.83
C ILE A 278 29.46 -13.05 6.23
N ALA A 279 29.80 -11.99 6.96
CA ALA A 279 30.43 -12.09 8.27
C ALA A 279 29.45 -12.53 9.38
N TYR A 280 28.17 -12.18 9.23
CA TYR A 280 27.10 -12.52 10.17
C TYR A 280 25.72 -12.40 9.50
N ILE A 281 24.73 -13.05 10.09
CA ILE A 281 23.32 -12.91 9.72
C ILE A 281 22.45 -12.63 10.94
N VAL A 282 21.38 -11.87 10.75
CA VAL A 282 20.31 -11.67 11.74
C VAL A 282 18.98 -11.97 11.05
N MET A 283 18.19 -12.86 11.66
CA MET A 283 16.87 -13.24 11.16
C MET A 283 15.79 -12.58 12.02
N LEU A 284 14.98 -11.70 11.43
CA LEU A 284 13.85 -11.03 12.06
C LEU A 284 12.56 -11.70 11.58
N ALA A 285 11.82 -12.37 12.47
CA ALA A 285 10.59 -13.08 12.11
C ALA A 285 10.72 -14.01 10.90
N GLY A 286 11.90 -14.60 10.69
CA GLY A 286 12.18 -15.49 9.56
C GLY A 286 11.56 -16.89 9.73
N PRO A 287 11.28 -17.60 8.62
CA PRO A 287 10.70 -18.93 8.67
C PRO A 287 11.67 -19.95 9.27
N GLY A 288 11.22 -20.69 10.29
CA GLY A 288 11.98 -21.76 10.96
C GLY A 288 11.45 -23.18 10.73
N ILE A 289 10.34 -23.32 10.01
CA ILE A 289 9.63 -24.57 9.70
C ILE A 289 9.19 -24.55 8.22
N PRO A 290 8.74 -25.68 7.62
CA PRO A 290 8.26 -25.69 6.24
C PRO A 290 7.20 -24.62 5.97
N GLY A 291 7.28 -23.96 4.80
CA GLY A 291 6.41 -22.83 4.48
C GLY A 291 4.91 -23.15 4.52
N ILE A 292 4.52 -24.38 4.17
CA ILE A 292 3.11 -24.81 4.30
C ILE A 292 2.63 -24.80 5.76
N ASP A 293 3.47 -25.25 6.69
CA ASP A 293 3.16 -25.28 8.12
C ASP A 293 3.07 -23.85 8.67
N ILE A 294 3.90 -22.93 8.16
CA ILE A 294 3.83 -21.50 8.49
C ILE A 294 2.51 -20.89 8.02
N LEU A 295 2.11 -21.15 6.77
CA LEU A 295 0.87 -20.60 6.22
C LEU A 295 -0.37 -21.09 6.97
N VAL A 296 -0.39 -22.38 7.34
CA VAL A 296 -1.44 -22.95 8.18
C VAL A 296 -1.45 -22.29 9.55
N ALA A 297 -0.32 -22.28 10.26
CA ALA A 297 -0.24 -21.71 11.60
C ALA A 297 -0.56 -20.20 11.63
N GLN A 298 -0.10 -19.42 10.64
CA GLN A 298 -0.44 -18.00 10.50
C GLN A 298 -1.94 -17.82 10.26
N GLY A 299 -2.53 -18.60 9.34
CA GLY A 299 -3.97 -18.56 9.07
C GLY A 299 -4.80 -18.86 10.32
N GLU A 300 -4.45 -19.89 11.07
CA GLU A 300 -5.10 -20.22 12.34
C GLU A 300 -4.98 -19.09 13.36
N LEU A 301 -3.78 -18.52 13.54
CA LEU A 301 -3.55 -17.42 14.49
C LEU A 301 -4.31 -16.15 14.10
N ILE A 302 -4.34 -15.79 12.81
CA ILE A 302 -5.10 -14.65 12.30
C ILE A 302 -6.60 -14.86 12.54
N ASN A 303 -7.12 -16.03 12.19
CA ASN A 303 -8.55 -16.35 12.40
C ASN A 303 -8.92 -16.36 13.88
N ARG A 304 -8.06 -16.91 14.76
CA ARG A 304 -8.30 -16.89 16.20
C ARG A 304 -8.26 -15.47 16.77
N ALA A 305 -7.30 -14.65 16.33
CA ALA A 305 -7.26 -13.23 16.67
C ALA A 305 -8.48 -12.46 16.14
N ALA A 306 -9.08 -12.94 15.04
CA ALA A 306 -10.31 -12.40 14.46
C ALA A 306 -11.59 -12.84 15.17
N GLY A 307 -11.49 -13.66 16.22
CA GLY A 307 -12.66 -14.20 16.93
C GLY A 307 -13.43 -15.24 16.13
N VAL A 308 -12.84 -15.82 15.09
CA VAL A 308 -13.45 -16.93 14.34
C VAL A 308 -13.59 -18.14 15.29
N PRO A 309 -14.75 -18.82 15.34
CA PRO A 309 -14.93 -19.99 16.19
C PRO A 309 -13.94 -21.11 15.87
N GLU A 310 -13.37 -21.76 16.90
CA GLU A 310 -12.34 -22.80 16.73
C GLU A 310 -12.77 -23.94 15.81
N ALA A 311 -14.06 -24.32 15.82
CA ALA A 311 -14.61 -25.36 14.95
C ALA A 311 -14.53 -25.03 13.44
N VAL A 312 -14.35 -23.77 13.06
CA VAL A 312 -14.13 -23.31 11.69
C VAL A 312 -12.64 -23.24 11.34
N ILE A 313 -11.78 -23.09 12.35
CA ILE A 313 -10.33 -22.98 12.20
C ILE A 313 -9.69 -24.36 12.00
N GLU A 314 -10.16 -25.37 12.74
CA GLU A 314 -9.60 -26.74 12.72
C GLU A 314 -10.06 -27.60 11.51
N MET A 315 -10.79 -27.01 10.54
CA MET A 315 -11.33 -27.70 9.35
C MET A 315 -10.40 -27.59 8.14
#